data_AF-A0A9D1ADU9-F1
#
_entry.id   AF-A0A9D1ADU9-F1
#
_cell.length_a   1.000
_cell.length_b   1.000
_cell.length_c   1.000
_cell.angle_alpha   90.00
_cell.angle_beta   90.00
_cell.angle_gamma   90.00
#
_symmetry.space_group_name_H-M   'P 1'
#
loop_
_entity.id
_entity.type
_entity.pdbx_description
1 polymer ?
#
loop_
_entity_poly.entity_id
_entity_poly.type
_entity_poly.pdbx_seq_one_letter_code
_entity_poly.pdbx_strand_id
1 'polypeptide(L)'
;MSEEEYYISIAESYLQTLSDMNDESLAAMQESDDAGSALVALNWSSMQGELGDFEEVTSVEVSTEGQNLILLAHAKYEEVEDTTDVEVTFTFTLQSTSMVLSNIEWEVEYPMSTLLQRAGLNTVMGLAVVFVALAFLTFVIGKLHLISDFVEGKEKKEEKPAPQIQTAPVQEAQETVPEEEELTDDLELVAVIAAAIAASENKSPEGFVVRSIRKANKRNWRNA
;
A
#
# COMPACT_ATOMS: atom_id res chain seq x y z
N MET A 1 47.78 -29.29 -10.35
CA MET A 1 46.48 -28.67 -10.54
C MET A 1 45.46 -29.79 -10.64
N SER A 2 44.54 -29.89 -9.69
CA SER A 2 43.38 -30.77 -9.84
C SER A 2 42.47 -30.24 -10.96
N GLU A 3 41.55 -31.07 -11.43
CA GLU A 3 40.53 -30.66 -12.39
C GLU A 3 39.67 -29.51 -11.84
N GLU A 4 39.31 -29.59 -10.55
CA GLU A 4 38.58 -28.54 -9.82
C GLU A 4 39.36 -27.22 -9.74
N GLU A 5 40.64 -27.23 -9.36
CA GLU A 5 41.49 -26.04 -9.32
C GLU A 5 41.60 -25.35 -10.69
N TYR A 6 41.64 -26.14 -11.77
CA TYR A 6 41.64 -25.62 -13.13
C TYR A 6 40.36 -24.84 -13.43
N TYR A 7 39.19 -25.38 -13.08
CA TYR A 7 37.91 -24.71 -13.31
C TYR A 7 37.69 -23.50 -12.40
N ILE A 8 38.15 -23.55 -11.14
CA ILE A 8 38.20 -22.39 -10.25
C ILE A 8 38.99 -21.26 -10.93
N SER A 9 40.20 -21.54 -11.42
CA SER A 9 41.03 -20.51 -12.06
C SER A 9 40.40 -19.90 -13.31
N ILE A 10 39.59 -20.67 -14.05
CA ILE A 10 38.83 -20.15 -15.20
C ILE A 10 37.73 -19.21 -14.70
N ALA A 11 36.92 -19.63 -13.73
CA ALA A 11 35.83 -18.84 -13.18
C ALA A 11 36.36 -17.53 -12.59
N GLU A 12 37.41 -17.59 -11.76
CA GLU A 12 38.08 -16.41 -11.20
C GLU A 12 38.55 -15.45 -12.28
N SER A 13 39.17 -15.95 -13.35
CA SER A 13 39.64 -15.09 -14.44
C SER A 13 38.50 -14.33 -15.12
N TYR A 14 37.34 -14.97 -15.35
CA TYR A 14 36.19 -14.31 -15.94
C TYR A 14 35.54 -13.32 -14.97
N LEU A 15 35.34 -13.71 -13.71
CA LEU A 15 34.71 -12.85 -12.70
C LEU A 15 35.55 -11.63 -12.38
N GLN A 16 36.86 -11.79 -12.20
CA GLN A 16 37.78 -10.68 -12.00
C GLN A 16 37.75 -9.72 -13.19
N THR A 17 37.76 -10.25 -14.42
CA THR A 17 37.70 -9.41 -15.62
C THR A 17 36.41 -8.59 -15.64
N LEU A 18 35.26 -9.20 -15.33
CA LEU A 18 33.98 -8.49 -15.27
C LEU A 18 33.96 -7.45 -14.13
N SER A 19 34.49 -7.79 -12.96
CA SER A 19 34.58 -6.88 -11.82
C SER A 19 35.43 -5.65 -12.11
N ASP A 20 36.52 -5.81 -12.86
CA ASP A 20 37.43 -4.72 -13.22
C ASP A 20 36.93 -3.87 -14.40
N MET A 21 35.84 -4.27 -15.08
CA MET A 21 35.29 -3.51 -16.20
C MET A 21 34.64 -2.22 -15.73
N ASN A 22 34.93 -1.13 -16.43
CA ASN A 22 34.21 0.13 -16.26
C ASN A 22 32.88 0.13 -17.03
N ASP A 23 32.00 1.07 -16.66
CA ASP A 23 30.67 1.23 -17.27
C ASP A 23 30.73 1.41 -18.80
N GLU A 24 31.75 2.09 -19.31
CA GLU A 24 31.91 2.32 -20.76
C GLU A 24 32.21 1.01 -21.52
N SER A 25 33.12 0.19 -21.00
CA SER A 25 33.45 -1.11 -21.60
C SER A 25 32.28 -2.08 -21.49
N LEU A 26 31.55 -2.04 -20.38
CA LEU A 26 30.36 -2.86 -20.18
C LEU A 26 29.26 -2.47 -21.16
N ALA A 27 28.99 -1.17 -21.35
CA ALA A 27 28.04 -0.68 -22.33
C ALA A 27 28.44 -1.07 -23.77
N ALA A 28 29.73 -0.97 -24.11
CA ALA A 28 30.22 -1.41 -25.42
C ALA A 28 30.02 -2.92 -25.65
N MET A 29 30.17 -3.73 -24.61
CA MET A 29 29.92 -5.17 -24.66
C MET A 29 28.42 -5.49 -24.81
N GLN A 30 27.54 -4.71 -24.18
CA GLN A 30 26.07 -4.81 -24.35
C GLN A 30 25.62 -4.49 -25.78
N GLU A 31 26.31 -3.57 -26.45
CA GLU A 31 26.05 -3.20 -27.85
C GLU A 31 26.76 -4.12 -28.87
N SER A 32 27.51 -5.12 -28.40
CA SER A 32 28.20 -6.08 -29.27
C SER A 32 27.24 -6.90 -30.13
N ASP A 33 27.63 -7.18 -31.37
CA ASP A 33 26.90 -8.10 -32.26
C ASP A 33 26.97 -9.57 -31.77
N ASP A 34 27.91 -9.89 -30.87
CA ASP A 34 27.99 -11.21 -30.24
C ASP A 34 26.97 -11.32 -29.10
N ALA A 35 25.92 -12.12 -29.33
CA ALA A 35 24.82 -12.27 -28.39
C ALA A 35 25.25 -12.80 -27.00
N GLY A 36 26.29 -13.64 -26.95
CA GLY A 36 26.81 -14.16 -25.68
C GLY A 36 27.47 -13.06 -24.85
N SER A 37 28.35 -12.29 -25.47
CA SER A 37 28.99 -11.13 -24.85
C SER A 37 27.97 -10.09 -24.39
N ALA A 38 27.01 -9.74 -25.25
CA ALA A 38 25.95 -8.79 -24.89
C ALA A 38 25.14 -9.27 -23.69
N LEU A 39 24.78 -10.56 -23.66
CA LEU A 39 24.02 -11.15 -22.55
C LEU A 39 24.83 -11.19 -21.25
N VAL A 40 26.10 -11.55 -21.30
CA VAL A 40 27.00 -11.52 -20.13
C VAL A 40 27.10 -10.11 -19.56
N ALA A 41 27.27 -9.10 -20.42
CA ALA A 41 27.36 -7.71 -19.97
C ALA A 41 26.03 -7.17 -19.40
N LEU A 42 24.89 -7.60 -19.95
CA LEU A 42 23.57 -7.28 -19.39
C LEU A 42 23.41 -7.89 -17.99
N ASN A 43 23.70 -9.19 -17.86
CA ASN A 43 23.58 -9.90 -16.58
C ASN A 43 24.51 -9.30 -15.52
N TRP A 44 25.79 -9.06 -15.85
CA TRP A 44 26.72 -8.42 -14.91
C TRP A 44 26.26 -7.02 -14.52
N SER A 45 25.79 -6.21 -15.47
CA SER A 45 25.32 -4.84 -15.17
C SER A 45 24.13 -4.80 -14.19
N SER A 46 23.29 -5.84 -14.20
CA SER A 46 22.16 -5.95 -13.26
C SER A 46 22.59 -6.34 -11.84
N MET A 47 23.75 -6.98 -11.71
CA MET A 47 24.22 -7.57 -10.44
C MET A 47 25.34 -6.77 -9.78
N GLN A 48 26.21 -6.10 -10.55
CA GLN A 48 27.40 -5.41 -10.04
C GLN A 48 27.10 -4.42 -8.91
N GLY A 49 25.96 -3.73 -8.95
CA GLY A 49 25.57 -2.77 -7.92
C GLY A 49 25.08 -3.40 -6.62
N GLU A 50 24.67 -4.67 -6.66
CA GLU A 50 24.27 -5.45 -5.48
C GLU A 50 25.44 -6.26 -4.92
N LEU A 51 26.29 -6.80 -5.80
CA LEU A 51 27.40 -7.67 -5.43
C LEU A 51 28.64 -6.89 -4.98
N GLY A 52 28.95 -5.75 -5.62
CA GLY A 52 30.23 -5.06 -5.44
C GLY A 52 31.39 -5.78 -6.12
N ASP A 53 32.60 -5.53 -5.63
CA ASP A 53 33.82 -6.11 -6.20
C ASP A 53 33.89 -7.63 -5.95
N PHE A 54 34.39 -8.37 -6.94
CA PHE A 54 34.64 -9.80 -6.82
C PHE A 54 35.81 -10.10 -5.88
N GLU A 55 35.66 -11.12 -5.03
CA GLU A 55 36.70 -11.52 -4.07
C GLU A 55 37.35 -12.87 -4.40
N GLU A 56 36.58 -13.97 -4.36
CA GLU A 56 37.11 -15.32 -4.55
C GLU A 56 36.06 -16.29 -5.09
N VAL A 57 36.52 -17.37 -5.73
CA VAL A 57 35.69 -18.56 -6.02
C VAL A 57 36.04 -19.64 -5.00
N THR A 58 35.03 -20.12 -4.29
CA THR A 58 35.21 -21.10 -3.20
C THR A 58 35.11 -22.55 -3.67
N SER A 59 34.23 -22.83 -4.62
CA SER A 59 34.06 -24.15 -5.22
C SER A 59 33.46 -24.04 -6.62
N VAL A 60 33.68 -25.07 -7.44
CA VAL A 60 33.09 -25.17 -8.77
C VAL A 60 32.57 -26.59 -9.01
N GLU A 61 31.34 -26.67 -9.50
CA GLU A 61 30.76 -27.90 -10.03
C GLU A 61 30.71 -27.84 -11.56
N VAL A 62 30.99 -28.97 -12.21
CA VAL A 62 31.00 -29.07 -13.66
C VAL A 62 29.95 -30.08 -14.09
N SER A 63 29.07 -29.66 -14.99
CA SER A 63 28.09 -30.53 -15.62
C SER A 63 28.05 -30.31 -17.13
N THR A 64 27.44 -31.25 -17.85
CA THR A 64 27.30 -31.17 -19.31
C THR A 64 25.88 -31.51 -19.68
N GLU A 65 25.24 -30.59 -20.41
CA GLU A 65 23.87 -30.74 -20.88
C GLU A 65 23.84 -30.59 -22.40
N GLY A 66 23.77 -31.72 -23.12
CA GLY A 66 23.71 -31.74 -24.58
C GLY A 66 24.96 -31.15 -25.21
N GLN A 67 24.86 -29.93 -25.76
CA GLN A 67 25.98 -29.19 -26.37
C GLN A 67 26.54 -28.10 -25.44
N ASN A 68 26.07 -28.01 -24.20
CA ASN A 68 26.52 -27.02 -23.23
C ASN A 68 27.39 -27.67 -22.15
N LEU A 69 28.56 -27.08 -21.89
CA LEU A 69 29.30 -27.29 -20.65
C LEU A 69 28.84 -26.21 -19.67
N ILE A 70 28.41 -26.64 -18.48
CA ILE A 70 27.91 -25.76 -17.43
C ILE A 70 28.89 -25.83 -16.26
N LEU A 71 29.34 -24.67 -15.82
CA LEU A 71 30.20 -24.48 -14.65
C LEU A 71 29.41 -23.68 -13.63
N LEU A 72 29.11 -24.28 -12.48
CA LEU A 72 28.45 -23.63 -11.35
C LEU A 72 29.53 -23.27 -10.32
N ALA A 73 29.86 -21.99 -10.21
CA ALA A 73 30.85 -21.51 -9.26
C ALA A 73 30.17 -20.87 -8.04
N HIS A 74 30.62 -21.20 -6.84
CA HIS A 74 30.23 -20.46 -5.63
C HIS A 74 31.26 -19.36 -5.38
N ALA A 75 30.83 -18.10 -5.49
CA ALA A 75 31.71 -16.94 -5.43
C ALA A 75 31.40 -16.05 -4.22
N LYS A 76 32.38 -15.25 -3.82
CA LYS A 76 32.24 -14.19 -2.81
C LYS A 76 32.45 -12.83 -3.44
N TYR A 77 31.74 -11.85 -2.88
CA TYR A 77 31.72 -10.48 -3.34
C TYR A 77 31.65 -9.52 -2.15
N GLU A 78 32.24 -8.32 -2.30
CA GLU A 78 32.47 -7.36 -1.21
C GLU A 78 31.20 -6.89 -0.50
N GLU A 79 30.11 -6.61 -1.24
CA GLU A 79 28.88 -6.03 -0.69
C GLU A 79 27.88 -7.10 -0.19
N VAL A 80 28.28 -8.38 -0.24
CA VAL A 80 27.44 -9.52 0.12
C VAL A 80 27.96 -10.16 1.41
N GLU A 81 27.05 -10.46 2.35
CA GLU A 81 27.42 -11.15 3.59
C GLU A 81 27.95 -12.57 3.31
N ASP A 82 29.00 -13.01 4.01
CA ASP A 82 29.58 -14.37 3.93
C ASP A 82 28.58 -15.53 4.07
N THR A 83 27.42 -15.27 4.67
CA THR A 83 26.35 -16.26 4.86
C THR A 83 25.39 -16.37 3.68
N THR A 84 25.54 -15.51 2.68
CA THR A 84 24.77 -15.52 1.44
C THR A 84 25.54 -16.35 0.43
N ASP A 85 24.85 -17.29 -0.21
CA ASP A 85 25.45 -18.07 -1.28
C ASP A 85 25.27 -17.32 -2.60
N VAL A 86 26.35 -17.17 -3.37
CA VAL A 86 26.30 -16.55 -4.70
C VAL A 86 26.76 -17.60 -5.70
N GLU A 87 25.78 -18.17 -6.40
CA GLU A 87 26.01 -19.13 -7.46
C GLU A 87 26.15 -18.40 -8.79
N VAL A 88 27.26 -18.65 -9.48
CA VAL A 88 27.54 -18.12 -10.81
C VAL A 88 27.57 -19.26 -11.81
N THR A 89 26.58 -19.29 -12.69
CA THR A 89 26.47 -20.28 -13.75
C THR A 89 27.10 -19.77 -15.03
N PHE A 90 28.20 -20.39 -15.44
CA PHE A 90 28.81 -20.16 -16.76
C PHE A 90 28.31 -21.24 -17.72
N THR A 91 27.66 -20.82 -18.80
CA THR A 91 27.28 -21.71 -19.88
C THR A 91 28.22 -21.51 -21.05
N PHE A 92 28.85 -22.60 -21.47
CA PHE A 92 29.68 -22.64 -22.66
C PHE A 92 29.07 -23.56 -23.70
N THR A 93 28.81 -23.03 -24.89
CA THR A 93 28.26 -23.81 -26.00
C THR A 93 29.38 -24.37 -26.87
N LEU A 94 29.32 -25.67 -27.14
CA LEU A 94 30.23 -26.39 -28.02
C LEU A 94 29.83 -26.17 -29.48
N GLN A 95 30.57 -25.31 -30.17
CA GLN A 95 30.43 -25.09 -31.62
C GLN A 95 31.53 -25.83 -32.37
N SER A 96 31.19 -26.98 -32.99
CA SER A 96 32.03 -27.82 -33.87
C SER A 96 33.44 -28.19 -33.35
N THR A 97 34.32 -27.22 -33.15
CA THR A 97 35.72 -27.36 -32.68
C THR A 97 36.11 -26.30 -31.62
N SER A 98 35.19 -25.42 -31.21
CA SER A 98 35.44 -24.36 -30.23
C SER A 98 34.38 -24.34 -29.14
N MET A 99 34.81 -24.07 -27.91
CA MET A 99 33.94 -23.78 -26.77
C MET A 99 33.80 -22.26 -26.67
N VAL A 100 32.57 -21.77 -26.72
CA VAL A 100 32.28 -20.33 -26.68
C VAL A 100 31.45 -20.05 -25.45
N LEU A 101 31.87 -19.07 -24.63
CA LEU A 101 31.06 -18.59 -23.51
C LEU A 101 29.79 -17.95 -24.08
N SER A 102 28.64 -18.52 -23.75
CA SER A 102 27.34 -18.05 -24.24
C SER A 102 26.55 -17.30 -23.19
N ASN A 103 26.78 -17.57 -21.91
CA ASN A 103 26.08 -16.91 -20.82
C ASN A 103 26.87 -17.00 -19.50
N ILE A 104 26.74 -15.98 -18.67
CA ILE A 104 27.07 -15.99 -17.25
C ILE A 104 25.83 -15.46 -16.53
N GLU A 105 25.34 -16.21 -15.56
CA GLU A 105 24.15 -15.88 -14.77
C GLU A 105 24.50 -15.97 -13.28
N TRP A 106 23.97 -15.04 -12.48
CA TRP A 106 24.19 -14.98 -11.04
C TRP A 106 22.87 -15.25 -10.33
N GLU A 107 22.90 -16.15 -9.36
CA GLU A 107 21.81 -16.40 -8.43
C GLU A 107 22.31 -16.15 -7.00
N VAL A 108 21.61 -15.28 -6.28
CA VAL A 108 21.99 -14.84 -4.93
C VAL A 108 21.00 -15.38 -3.93
N GLU A 109 21.43 -16.36 -3.14
CA GLU A 109 20.60 -16.99 -2.11
C GLU A 109 20.86 -16.37 -0.73
N TYR A 110 20.01 -15.41 -0.38
CA TYR A 110 20.05 -14.80 0.93
C TYR A 110 19.55 -15.74 2.04
N PRO A 111 20.23 -15.80 3.20
CA PRO A 111 19.75 -16.57 4.31
C PRO A 111 18.41 -16.01 4.80
N MET A 112 17.54 -16.90 5.28
CA MET A 112 16.21 -16.55 5.78
C MET A 112 16.24 -15.46 6.85
N SER A 113 17.31 -15.36 7.64
CA SER A 113 17.52 -14.28 8.63
C SER A 113 17.58 -12.90 7.99
N THR A 114 18.36 -12.76 6.92
CA THR A 114 18.56 -11.50 6.19
C THR A 114 17.29 -11.12 5.46
N LEU A 115 16.63 -12.08 4.81
CA LEU A 115 15.32 -11.87 4.18
C LEU A 115 14.26 -11.43 5.20
N LEU A 116 14.18 -12.10 6.36
CA LEU A 116 13.24 -11.77 7.42
C LEU A 116 13.52 -10.38 8.01
N GLN A 117 14.78 -10.01 8.19
CA GLN A 117 15.17 -8.69 8.66
C GLN A 117 14.78 -7.60 7.67
N ARG A 118 15.09 -7.77 6.37
CA ARG A 118 14.70 -6.85 5.30
C ARG A 118 13.17 -6.69 5.24
N ALA A 119 12.43 -7.80 5.29
CA ALA A 119 10.97 -7.80 5.33
C ALA A 119 10.39 -7.13 6.60
N GLY A 120 11.00 -7.41 7.75
CA GLY A 120 10.63 -6.82 9.03
C GLY A 120 10.81 -5.30 9.03
N LEU A 121 11.93 -4.81 8.49
CA LEU A 121 12.21 -3.38 8.38
C LEU A 121 11.18 -2.68 7.49
N ASN A 122 10.85 -3.26 6.33
CA ASN A 122 9.80 -2.72 5.47
C ASN A 122 8.41 -2.70 6.17
N THR A 123 8.10 -3.75 6.94
CA THR A 123 6.84 -3.83 7.72
C THR A 123 6.77 -2.76 8.79
N VAL A 124 7.86 -2.56 9.54
CA VAL A 124 7.96 -1.52 10.58
C VAL A 124 7.86 -0.13 9.96
N MET A 125 8.54 0.11 8.82
CA MET A 125 8.45 1.39 8.10
C MET A 125 7.02 1.66 7.62
N GLY A 126 6.38 0.68 6.98
CA GLY A 126 4.99 0.80 6.52
C GLY A 126 4.02 1.09 7.66
N LEU A 127 4.13 0.34 8.77
CA LEU A 127 3.29 0.56 9.94
C LEU A 127 3.55 1.93 10.60
N ALA A 128 4.81 2.36 10.68
CA ALA A 128 5.17 3.67 11.23
C ALA A 128 4.57 4.81 10.39
N VAL A 129 4.68 4.74 9.05
CA VAL A 129 4.09 5.75 8.15
C VAL A 129 2.58 5.82 8.30
N VAL A 130 1.90 4.67 8.37
CA VAL A 130 0.43 4.62 8.57
C VAL A 130 0.06 5.24 9.93
N PHE A 131 0.78 4.89 11.00
CA PHE A 131 0.49 5.42 12.34
C PHE A 131 0.67 6.94 12.41
N VAL A 132 1.74 7.47 11.81
CA VAL A 132 1.99 8.92 11.72
C VAL A 132 0.91 9.62 10.90
N ALA A 133 0.50 9.05 9.75
CA ALA A 133 -0.56 9.61 8.92
C ALA A 133 -1.90 9.68 9.67
N LEU A 134 -2.26 8.64 10.42
CA LEU A 134 -3.48 8.63 11.23
C LEU A 134 -3.42 9.64 12.39
N ALA A 135 -2.28 9.76 13.06
CA ALA A 135 -2.08 10.77 14.10
C ALA A 135 -2.19 12.19 13.53
N PHE A 136 -1.62 12.42 12.35
CA PHE A 136 -1.72 13.69 11.63
C PHE A 136 -3.15 14.02 11.22
N LEU A 137 -3.90 13.09 10.63
CA LEU A 137 -5.31 13.28 10.29
C LEU A 137 -6.17 13.59 11.53
N THR A 138 -5.95 12.85 12.61
CA THR A 138 -6.62 13.09 13.89
C THR A 138 -6.34 14.49 14.40
N PHE A 139 -5.08 14.93 14.32
CA PHE A 139 -4.67 16.28 14.71
C PHE A 139 -5.34 17.36 13.86
N VAL A 140 -5.39 17.19 12.53
CA VAL A 140 -6.02 18.17 11.61
C VAL A 140 -7.51 18.30 11.90
N ILE A 141 -8.25 17.19 12.02
CA ILE A 141 -9.69 17.21 12.36
C ILE A 141 -9.91 17.86 13.73
N GLY A 142 -9.04 17.56 14.71
CA GLY A 142 -9.09 18.21 16.03
C GLY A 142 -8.88 19.73 15.98
N LYS A 143 -8.04 20.24 15.08
CA LYS A 143 -7.86 21.69 14.87
C LYS A 143 -9.00 22.34 14.10
N LEU A 144 -9.68 21.61 13.20
CA LEU A 144 -10.89 22.09 12.55
C LEU A 144 -12.04 22.31 13.56
N HIS A 145 -12.15 21.47 14.59
CA HIS A 145 -13.13 21.68 15.67
C HIS A 145 -12.93 23.01 16.40
N LEU A 146 -11.68 23.43 16.65
CA LEU A 146 -11.37 24.74 17.24
C LEU A 146 -11.81 25.93 16.35
N ILE A 147 -11.91 25.73 15.03
CA ILE A 147 -12.42 26.75 14.12
C ILE A 147 -13.96 26.77 14.16
N SER A 148 -14.62 25.61 14.23
CA SER A 148 -16.08 25.54 14.44
C SER A 148 -16.52 26.27 15.71
N ASP A 149 -15.82 26.07 16.84
CA ASP A 149 -16.13 26.77 18.10
C ASP A 149 -15.93 28.30 17.98
N PHE A 150 -14.98 28.77 17.17
CA PHE A 150 -14.75 30.19 16.91
C PHE A 150 -15.79 30.79 15.94
N VAL A 151 -16.36 29.98 15.05
CA VAL A 151 -17.45 30.35 14.15
C VAL A 151 -18.78 30.41 14.91
N GLU A 152 -19.10 29.42 15.74
CA GLU A 152 -20.30 29.43 16.62
C GLU A 152 -20.22 30.49 17.74
N GLY A 153 -19.01 30.81 18.21
CA GLY A 153 -18.77 31.89 19.18
C GLY A 153 -19.06 33.31 18.66
N LYS A 154 -19.20 33.50 17.34
CA LYS A 154 -19.59 34.77 16.73
C LYS A 154 -21.11 34.95 16.54
N GLU A 155 -21.92 33.90 16.62
CA GLU A 155 -23.38 34.03 16.50
C GLU A 155 -24.09 34.32 17.83
N LYS A 156 -23.41 34.17 18.99
CA LYS A 156 -24.00 34.48 20.32
C LYS A 156 -23.87 35.94 20.75
N LYS A 157 -23.68 36.90 19.83
CA LYS A 157 -23.58 38.31 20.20
C LYS A 157 -24.42 39.23 19.33
N GLU A 158 -25.71 38.96 19.23
CA GLU A 158 -26.69 40.00 18.89
C GLU A 158 -28.09 39.69 19.42
N GLU A 159 -28.20 39.49 20.73
CA GLU A 159 -29.48 39.72 21.41
C GLU A 159 -29.28 40.84 22.42
N LYS A 160 -29.48 42.08 21.96
CA LYS A 160 -29.76 43.21 22.86
C LYS A 160 -31.02 43.93 22.39
N PRO A 161 -31.89 44.32 23.35
CA PRO A 161 -33.29 44.57 23.13
C PRO A 161 -33.52 46.00 22.64
N ALA A 162 -34.58 46.22 21.86
CA ALA A 162 -35.12 47.55 21.64
C ALA A 162 -36.64 47.56 21.88
N PRO A 163 -37.18 48.67 22.43
CA PRO A 163 -38.36 48.68 23.28
C PRO A 163 -39.64 49.14 22.57
N GLN A 164 -40.76 48.69 23.14
CA GLN A 164 -42.16 49.15 23.16
C GLN A 164 -42.48 50.49 22.43
N ILE A 165 -43.62 50.69 21.78
CA ILE A 165 -44.97 50.98 22.35
C ILE A 165 -45.88 51.21 21.10
N GLN A 166 -47.09 50.66 20.90
CA GLN A 166 -48.44 51.09 21.34
C GLN A 166 -49.40 50.22 20.48
N THR A 167 -50.43 49.57 21.02
CA THR A 167 -51.79 50.12 21.10
C THR A 167 -52.68 49.25 22.00
N ALA A 168 -53.55 49.90 22.77
CA ALA A 168 -54.81 49.37 23.30
C ALA A 168 -55.91 50.42 22.98
N PRO A 169 -57.24 50.14 23.00
CA PRO A 169 -58.00 48.90 23.25
C PRO A 169 -58.91 48.52 22.02
N VAL A 170 -59.64 47.40 21.94
CA VAL A 170 -61.05 47.22 22.38
C VAL A 170 -61.56 45.82 21.93
N GLN A 171 -62.20 45.11 22.87
CA GLN A 171 -63.25 44.07 22.80
C GLN A 171 -63.14 42.80 21.93
N GLU A 172 -63.04 41.67 22.67
CA GLU A 172 -64.02 40.56 22.75
C GLU A 172 -64.43 39.84 21.45
N ALA A 173 -63.81 38.68 21.21
CA ALA A 173 -64.52 37.44 20.85
C ALA A 173 -63.57 36.24 21.05
N GLN A 174 -64.02 35.27 21.82
CA GLN A 174 -63.39 33.96 21.97
C GLN A 174 -63.35 33.25 20.61
N GLU A 175 -62.19 32.78 20.19
CA GLU A 175 -62.11 31.56 19.41
C GLU A 175 -60.81 30.83 19.74
N THR A 176 -60.97 29.69 20.41
CA THR A 176 -59.93 28.75 20.78
C THR A 176 -59.32 28.14 19.50
N VAL A 177 -58.06 28.48 19.20
CA VAL A 177 -57.25 27.76 18.22
C VAL A 177 -56.28 26.88 19.00
N PRO A 178 -56.24 25.55 18.78
CA PRO A 178 -55.30 24.67 19.46
C PRO A 178 -53.86 25.00 19.06
N GLU A 179 -52.98 25.01 20.05
CA GLU A 179 -51.53 25.04 19.92
C GLU A 179 -51.09 23.88 19.01
N GLU A 180 -50.57 24.22 17.84
CA GLU A 180 -49.99 23.28 16.89
C GLU A 180 -48.64 22.84 17.49
N GLU A 181 -48.61 21.66 18.12
CA GLU A 181 -47.34 21.01 18.47
C GLU A 181 -46.54 20.88 17.18
N GLU A 182 -45.40 21.58 17.11
CA GLU A 182 -44.52 21.55 15.94
C GLU A 182 -43.85 20.15 15.87
N LEU A 183 -44.48 19.23 15.13
CA LEU A 183 -44.00 17.85 14.91
C LEU A 183 -42.84 17.78 13.90
N THR A 184 -42.06 18.86 13.76
CA THR A 184 -40.95 18.97 12.79
C THR A 184 -39.81 17.99 13.06
N ASP A 185 -39.69 17.49 14.30
CA ASP A 185 -38.61 16.59 14.69
C ASP A 185 -38.87 15.10 14.37
N ASP A 186 -40.11 14.71 14.06
CA ASP A 186 -40.51 13.30 13.89
C ASP A 186 -40.99 12.95 12.45
N LEU A 187 -40.50 13.67 11.42
CA LEU A 187 -40.91 13.48 10.02
C LEU A 187 -40.67 12.06 9.50
N GLU A 188 -39.58 11.40 9.91
CA GLU A 188 -39.31 10.01 9.55
C GLU A 188 -40.37 9.05 10.14
N LEU A 189 -40.79 9.29 11.38
CA LEU A 189 -41.79 8.48 12.05
C LEU A 189 -43.16 8.67 11.39
N VAL A 190 -43.50 9.90 11.00
CA VAL A 190 -44.71 10.23 10.24
C VAL A 190 -44.74 9.50 8.90
N ALA A 191 -43.64 9.51 8.15
CA ALA A 191 -43.53 8.85 6.85
C ALA A 191 -43.73 7.33 6.95
N VAL A 192 -43.12 6.68 7.95
CA VAL A 192 -43.28 5.24 8.18
C VAL A 192 -44.71 4.89 8.58
N ILE A 193 -45.35 5.68 9.46
CA ILE A 193 -46.74 5.47 9.88
C ILE A 193 -47.70 5.64 8.70
N ALA A 194 -47.55 6.72 7.91
CA ALA A 194 -48.38 6.98 6.73
C ALA A 194 -48.24 5.87 5.68
N ALA A 195 -47.01 5.41 5.42
CA ALA A 195 -46.75 4.31 4.50
C ALA A 195 -47.35 2.98 4.99
N ALA A 196 -47.26 2.67 6.29
CA ALA A 196 -47.85 1.46 6.86
C ALA A 196 -49.38 1.44 6.75
N ILE A 197 -50.04 2.58 7.01
CA ILE A 197 -51.50 2.70 6.86
C ILE A 197 -51.90 2.59 5.38
N ALA A 198 -51.21 3.31 4.49
CA ALA A 198 -51.40 3.26 3.05
C ALA A 198 -51.30 1.83 2.50
N ALA A 199 -50.31 1.06 2.96
CA ALA A 199 -50.16 -0.35 2.62
C ALA A 199 -51.30 -1.23 3.18
N SER A 200 -51.76 -0.98 4.42
CA SER A 200 -52.84 -1.76 5.04
C SER A 200 -54.22 -1.49 4.42
N GLU A 201 -54.50 -0.25 4.01
CA GLU A 201 -55.76 0.15 3.40
C GLU A 201 -55.72 0.14 1.87
N ASN A 202 -54.55 -0.19 1.29
CA ASN A 202 -54.30 -0.22 -0.15
C ASN A 202 -54.60 1.13 -0.84
N LYS A 203 -54.31 2.25 -0.17
CA LYS A 203 -54.54 3.64 -0.59
C LYS A 203 -53.24 4.43 -0.74
N SER A 204 -53.30 5.61 -1.37
CA SER A 204 -52.15 6.50 -1.53
C SER A 204 -51.72 7.14 -0.19
N PRO A 205 -50.41 7.27 0.10
CA PRO A 205 -49.90 7.81 1.36
C PRO A 205 -50.11 9.31 1.55
N GLU A 206 -50.33 10.07 0.47
CA GLU A 206 -50.44 11.54 0.52
C GLU A 206 -51.75 12.07 1.16
N GLY A 207 -52.71 11.18 1.44
CA GLY A 207 -53.98 11.54 2.08
C GLY A 207 -53.97 11.51 3.62
N PHE A 208 -52.87 11.08 4.25
CA PHE A 208 -52.80 10.89 5.69
C PHE A 208 -52.06 12.05 6.38
N VAL A 209 -52.70 12.65 7.40
CA VAL A 209 -52.12 13.72 8.21
C VAL A 209 -52.04 13.28 9.67
N VAL A 210 -50.83 13.26 10.21
CA VAL A 210 -50.58 12.92 11.62
C VAL A 210 -50.74 14.19 12.46
N ARG A 211 -51.72 14.19 13.37
CA ARG A 211 -52.04 15.36 14.21
C ARG A 211 -51.30 15.40 15.55
N SER A 212 -50.85 14.26 16.07
CA SER A 212 -50.08 14.17 17.31
C SER A 212 -49.44 12.80 17.43
N ILE A 213 -48.27 12.73 18.08
CA ILE A 213 -47.57 11.47 18.39
C ILE A 213 -47.38 11.41 19.90
N ARG A 214 -47.86 10.33 20.53
CA ARG A 214 -47.72 10.14 21.98
C ARG A 214 -47.16 8.77 22.29
N LYS A 215 -46.10 8.73 23.10
CA LYS A 215 -45.48 7.48 23.54
C LYS A 215 -46.33 6.83 24.63
N ALA A 216 -46.84 5.63 24.35
CA ALA A 216 -47.56 4.86 25.36
C ALA A 216 -46.60 4.36 26.45
N ASN A 217 -47.03 4.44 27.72
CA ASN A 217 -46.26 3.90 28.84
C ASN A 217 -46.26 2.36 28.78
N LYS A 218 -45.08 1.73 28.93
CA LYS A 218 -44.81 0.29 28.67
C LYS A 218 -45.69 -0.69 29.47
N ARG A 219 -46.46 -0.24 30.46
CA ARG A 219 -47.31 -1.09 31.30
C ARG A 219 -48.71 -1.37 30.71
N ASN A 220 -49.22 -0.50 29.84
CA ASN A 220 -50.63 -0.52 29.44
C ASN A 220 -50.92 -1.20 28.07
N TRP A 221 -49.90 -1.52 27.27
CA TRP A 221 -50.08 -2.14 25.95
C TRP A 221 -50.14 -3.67 25.99
N ARG A 222 -49.75 -4.30 27.10
CA ARG A 222 -49.75 -5.76 27.27
C ARG A 222 -51.11 -6.36 27.66
N ASN A 223 -52.08 -5.50 27.99
CA ASN A 223 -53.42 -5.90 28.44
C ASN A 223 -54.54 -5.37 27.52
N ALA A 224 -54.19 -4.86 26.33
CA ALA A 224 -55.12 -4.37 25.33
C ALA A 224 -55.27 -5.39 24.19
#